data_AF-A0A3B0KWC7-F1
#
_entry.id   AF-A0A3B0KWC7-F1
#
_cell.length_a   1.000
_cell.length_b   1.000
_cell.length_c   1.000
_cell.angle_alpha   90.00
_cell.angle_beta   90.00
_cell.angle_gamma   90.00
#
_symmetry.space_group_name_H-M   'P 1'
#
loop_
_entity.id
_entity.type
_entity.pdbx_description
1 polymer ?
#
loop_
_entity_poly.entity_id
_entity_poly.type
_entity_poly.pdbx_seq_one_letter_code
_entity_poly.pdbx_strand_id
1 'polypeptide(L)'
;MKSGAGATFALLFCVWSGTAQAQVAYVRHMSELRIKELNDLAIRIGDSINPEIYACDSYYDYVCSRNRPLFSIMGHMPQTSELMQLMTQLQNDPEQFEAKQKLMDFFISCNTLRSVEDCYRETFEFFKPLFGFIITKNLVESSSHELRDFLDVLDRFVARSKEIFRSDSHPILSKLATYKEKFRTPAIYFHSGDLNREYRALRVYRESYEHNIRNLEQHRKRNSTYELGVQRTMLDWSLYLFQSSNKPMSYFYPTFTVHLYMTLFNSTERQRDFTRFREEVECLKLPQFVNVLDEARMLAVIYLKSFRYAWHDYSDWIISRTTHREIYDHEDTILKKYHLNNKRLFFTLYAQNFCEFGKNLAESLFYLGLKQNEDFINSYSCGHQTQSSSCV
;
A
#
# COMPACT_ATOMS: atom_id res chain seq x y z
N MET A 1 59.67 -17.98 -6.83
CA MET A 1 58.99 -16.92 -6.05
C MET A 1 58.60 -15.83 -7.04
N LYS A 2 57.36 -15.41 -7.26
CA LYS A 2 56.12 -15.48 -6.50
C LYS A 2 54.96 -15.87 -7.45
N SER A 3 54.12 -16.77 -6.97
CA SER A 3 52.82 -17.15 -7.51
C SER A 3 51.81 -16.04 -7.24
N GLY A 4 51.13 -15.56 -8.28
CA GLY A 4 49.97 -14.68 -8.17
C GLY A 4 48.71 -15.50 -8.03
N ALA A 5 48.15 -15.55 -6.82
CA ALA A 5 46.83 -16.13 -6.57
C ALA A 5 45.77 -15.06 -6.84
N GLY A 6 45.04 -15.22 -7.94
CA GLY A 6 43.76 -14.53 -8.16
C GLY A 6 42.72 -15.13 -7.22
N ALA A 7 42.21 -14.33 -6.29
CA ALA A 7 41.10 -14.71 -5.43
C ALA A 7 39.77 -14.38 -6.11
N THR A 8 39.19 -15.37 -6.78
CA THR A 8 37.81 -15.34 -7.26
C THR A 8 36.89 -15.51 -6.04
N PHE A 9 36.23 -14.44 -5.61
CA PHE A 9 35.17 -14.53 -4.60
C PHE A 9 33.91 -15.12 -5.27
N ALA A 10 33.76 -16.44 -5.16
CA ALA A 10 32.50 -17.11 -5.43
C ALA A 10 31.54 -16.82 -4.27
N LEU A 11 30.58 -15.93 -4.50
CA LEU A 11 29.40 -15.75 -3.65
C LEU A 11 28.52 -17.00 -3.75
N LEU A 12 28.80 -17.99 -2.90
CA LEU A 12 27.90 -19.11 -2.63
C LEU A 12 26.69 -18.61 -1.82
N PHE A 13 25.74 -17.98 -2.51
CA PHE A 13 24.38 -17.91 -2.02
C PHE A 13 23.71 -19.24 -2.32
N CYS A 14 23.68 -20.14 -1.32
CA CYS A 14 22.77 -21.28 -1.31
C CYS A 14 21.32 -20.78 -1.21
N VAL A 15 20.77 -20.25 -2.30
CA VAL A 15 19.33 -20.07 -2.46
C VAL A 15 18.77 -21.41 -2.86
N TRP A 16 17.81 -21.91 -2.08
CA TRP A 16 17.00 -23.06 -2.40
C TRP A 16 16.36 -22.91 -3.78
N SER A 17 17.01 -23.47 -4.78
CA SER A 17 16.41 -23.82 -6.07
C SER A 17 15.64 -25.12 -5.85
N GLY A 18 14.33 -25.01 -5.63
CA GLY A 18 13.45 -26.16 -5.48
C GLY A 18 12.01 -25.75 -5.21
N THR A 19 11.20 -25.68 -6.27
CA THR A 19 9.74 -25.70 -6.21
C THR A 19 9.28 -27.03 -5.62
N ALA A 20 9.34 -27.16 -4.30
CA ALA A 20 8.39 -27.93 -3.54
C ALA A 20 7.53 -26.89 -2.82
N GLN A 21 6.22 -26.90 -3.06
CA GLN A 21 5.28 -26.24 -2.15
C GLN A 21 5.47 -26.91 -0.78
N ALA A 22 6.38 -26.38 0.02
CA ALA A 22 6.47 -26.69 1.43
C ALA A 22 5.07 -26.40 1.98
N GLN A 23 4.40 -27.45 2.44
CA GLN A 23 3.03 -27.37 2.93
C GLN A 23 3.04 -26.38 4.09
N VAL A 24 2.56 -25.16 3.87
CA VAL A 24 2.60 -24.10 4.87
C VAL A 24 1.76 -24.58 6.05
N ALA A 25 2.38 -24.73 7.21
CA ALA A 25 1.70 -25.19 8.40
C ALA A 25 0.70 -24.13 8.88
N TYR A 26 -0.43 -24.60 9.41
CA TYR A 26 -1.50 -23.76 9.95
C TYR A 26 -1.68 -24.01 11.43
N VAL A 27 -1.81 -22.92 12.20
CA VAL A 27 -2.23 -22.94 13.59
C VAL A 27 -3.68 -22.43 13.61
N ARG A 28 -4.61 -23.35 13.88
CA ARG A 28 -6.07 -23.10 13.76
C ARG A 28 -6.44 -22.65 12.34
N HIS A 29 -6.67 -21.35 12.14
CA HIS A 29 -7.08 -20.73 10.87
C HIS A 29 -6.00 -19.80 10.29
N MET A 30 -4.82 -19.70 10.90
CA MET A 30 -3.74 -18.83 10.45
C MET A 30 -2.52 -19.63 10.02
N SER A 31 -1.90 -19.26 8.90
CA SER A 31 -0.61 -19.82 8.50
C SER A 31 0.49 -19.39 9.46
N GLU A 32 1.54 -20.21 9.62
CA GLU A 32 2.73 -19.85 10.39
C GLU A 32 3.41 -18.59 9.83
N LEU A 33 3.35 -18.40 8.51
CA LEU A 33 3.85 -17.19 7.83
C LEU A 33 3.09 -15.95 8.26
N ARG A 34 1.75 -16.01 8.34
CA ARG A 34 0.92 -14.90 8.84
C ARG A 34 1.20 -14.59 10.31
N ILE A 35 1.38 -15.63 11.13
CA ILE A 35 1.74 -15.45 12.54
C ILE A 35 3.10 -14.75 12.66
N LYS A 36 4.10 -15.17 11.89
CA LYS A 36 5.42 -14.53 11.87
C LYS A 36 5.31 -13.07 11.44
N GLU A 37 4.63 -12.81 10.32
CA GLU A 37 4.44 -11.46 9.80
C GLU A 37 3.67 -10.55 10.76
N LEU A 38 2.72 -11.08 11.52
CA LEU A 38 2.01 -10.33 12.56
C LEU A 38 2.94 -9.88 13.70
N ASN A 39 3.87 -10.75 14.13
CA ASN A 39 4.88 -10.38 15.14
C ASN A 39 5.84 -9.32 14.59
N ASP A 40 6.31 -9.49 13.34
CA ASP A 40 7.22 -8.55 12.68
C ASP A 40 6.53 -7.18 12.45
N LEU A 41 5.25 -7.18 12.10
CA LEU A 41 4.43 -5.96 12.01
C LEU A 41 4.26 -5.28 13.37
N ALA A 42 3.98 -6.04 14.44
CA ALA A 42 3.82 -5.49 15.79
C ALA A 42 5.08 -4.79 16.30
N ILE A 43 6.26 -5.40 16.08
CA ILE A 43 7.56 -4.79 16.41
C ILE A 43 7.76 -3.49 15.63
N ARG A 44 7.57 -3.53 14.31
CA ARG A 44 7.71 -2.35 13.46
C ARG A 44 6.75 -1.23 13.84
N ILE A 45 5.53 -1.55 14.25
CA ILE A 45 4.57 -0.55 14.75
C ILE A 45 5.13 0.12 15.99
N GLY A 46 5.61 -0.66 16.97
CA GLY A 46 6.27 -0.13 18.17
C GLY A 46 7.47 0.76 17.87
N ASP A 47 8.26 0.43 16.85
CA ASP A 47 9.40 1.24 16.41
C ASP A 47 8.97 2.52 15.67
N SER A 48 7.81 2.50 15.01
CA SER A 48 7.28 3.63 14.22
C SER A 48 6.54 4.68 15.04
N ILE A 49 5.98 4.32 16.20
CA ILE A 49 5.20 5.23 17.06
C ILE A 49 6.05 5.81 18.18
N ASN A 50 5.64 6.96 18.73
CA ASN A 50 6.23 7.54 19.92
C ASN A 50 5.35 7.29 21.16
N PRO A 51 5.65 6.25 21.96
CA PRO A 51 4.83 5.91 23.13
C PRO A 51 4.96 6.90 24.30
N GLU A 52 5.94 7.81 24.26
CA GLU A 52 6.09 8.87 25.27
C GLU A 52 5.02 9.96 25.14
N ILE A 53 4.39 10.04 23.97
CA ILE A 53 3.31 10.97 23.70
C ILE A 53 1.99 10.24 23.90
N TYR A 54 1.12 10.80 24.72
CA TYR A 54 -0.21 10.24 24.85
C TYR A 54 -1.03 10.50 23.59
N ALA A 55 -1.56 9.42 23.00
CA ALA A 55 -2.27 9.44 21.71
C ALA A 55 -3.42 10.45 21.65
N CYS A 56 -4.06 10.75 22.79
CA CYS A 56 -5.19 11.66 22.84
C CYS A 56 -4.78 13.14 22.94
N ASP A 57 -3.55 13.42 23.40
CA ASP A 57 -3.01 14.79 23.48
C ASP A 57 -2.55 15.28 22.10
N SER A 58 -1.79 14.43 21.39
CA SER A 58 -1.32 14.70 20.03
C SER A 58 -1.18 13.38 19.30
N TYR A 59 -2.20 13.02 18.51
CA TYR A 59 -2.22 11.75 17.80
C TYR A 59 -1.23 11.76 16.63
N TYR A 60 -1.05 12.90 15.97
CA TYR A 60 -0.03 13.10 14.96
C TYR A 60 1.37 12.87 15.52
N ASP A 61 1.71 13.49 16.65
CA ASP A 61 3.07 13.27 17.19
C ASP A 61 3.23 11.83 17.69
N TYR A 62 2.18 11.23 18.26
CA TYR A 62 2.18 9.81 18.63
C TYR A 62 2.49 8.89 17.44
N VAL A 63 1.89 9.11 16.25
CA VAL A 63 2.08 8.20 15.08
C VAL A 63 3.19 8.63 14.10
N CYS A 64 3.59 9.90 14.09
CA CYS A 64 4.47 10.46 13.06
C CYS A 64 5.82 10.98 13.59
N SER A 65 6.00 11.26 14.89
CA SER A 65 7.19 12.00 15.35
C SER A 65 8.50 11.22 15.20
N ARG A 66 8.45 9.89 15.04
CA ARG A 66 9.64 9.08 14.75
C ARG A 66 10.06 9.09 13.29
N ASN A 67 9.28 9.71 12.41
CA ASN A 67 9.54 9.80 10.97
C ASN A 67 9.81 8.43 10.30
N ARG A 68 9.06 7.41 10.72
CA ARG A 68 9.15 6.02 10.21
C ARG A 68 7.76 5.44 9.92
N PRO A 69 6.89 6.11 9.13
CA PRO A 69 5.60 5.53 8.78
C PRO A 69 5.81 4.20 8.06
N LEU A 70 5.00 3.19 8.40
CA LEU A 70 5.09 1.87 7.76
C LEU A 70 4.33 1.81 6.44
N PHE A 71 3.50 2.81 6.18
CA PHE A 71 2.70 2.90 4.98
C PHE A 71 2.42 4.37 4.65
N SER A 72 2.43 4.68 3.35
CA SER A 72 1.97 5.96 2.79
C SER A 72 1.19 5.67 1.51
N ILE A 73 0.01 6.27 1.41
CA ILE A 73 -0.81 6.19 0.20
C ILE A 73 -0.23 6.99 -0.97
N MET A 74 0.66 7.95 -0.70
CA MET A 74 1.29 8.79 -1.72
C MET A 74 2.48 8.09 -2.41
N GLY A 75 2.98 6.99 -1.83
CA GLY A 75 4.09 6.23 -2.41
C GLY A 75 4.13 4.80 -1.87
N HIS A 76 3.60 3.85 -2.65
CA HIS A 76 3.78 2.43 -2.37
C HIS A 76 5.23 2.03 -2.61
N MET A 77 6.03 2.04 -1.54
CA MET A 77 7.41 1.56 -1.55
C MET A 77 7.53 0.38 -0.58
N PRO A 78 7.80 -0.84 -1.09
CA PRO A 78 8.17 -1.97 -0.25
C PRO A 78 9.42 -1.67 0.60
N GLN A 79 9.59 -2.44 1.66
CA GLN A 79 10.78 -2.32 2.49
C GLN A 79 12.04 -2.74 1.72
N THR A 80 13.21 -2.25 2.12
CA THR A 80 14.47 -2.55 1.43
C THR A 80 14.73 -4.06 1.29
N SER A 81 14.42 -4.86 2.31
CA SER A 81 14.51 -6.33 2.24
C SER A 81 13.56 -6.95 1.21
N GLU A 82 12.34 -6.44 1.10
CA GLU A 82 11.34 -6.86 0.12
C GLU A 82 11.77 -6.46 -1.30
N LEU A 83 12.35 -5.26 -1.48
CA LEU A 83 12.92 -4.81 -2.75
C LEU A 83 14.09 -5.68 -3.19
N MET A 84 14.99 -6.03 -2.27
CA MET A 84 16.08 -6.97 -2.53
C MET A 84 15.55 -8.32 -2.99
N GLN A 85 14.55 -8.87 -2.28
CA GLN A 85 13.92 -10.13 -2.65
C GLN A 85 13.29 -10.08 -4.04
N LEU A 86 12.50 -9.04 -4.34
CA LEU A 86 11.88 -8.86 -5.64
C LEU A 86 12.91 -8.73 -6.76
N MET A 87 13.99 -7.98 -6.53
CA MET A 87 15.07 -7.82 -7.50
C MET A 87 15.80 -9.14 -7.76
N THR A 88 16.07 -9.92 -6.71
CA THR A 88 16.65 -11.27 -6.84
C THR A 88 15.70 -12.22 -7.60
N GLN A 89 14.40 -12.20 -7.30
CA GLN A 89 13.42 -13.00 -8.03
C GLN A 89 13.38 -12.62 -9.50
N LEU A 90 13.37 -11.31 -9.81
CA LEU A 90 13.38 -10.82 -11.18
C LEU A 90 14.67 -11.21 -11.91
N GLN A 91 15.83 -11.11 -11.27
CA GLN A 91 17.13 -11.52 -11.84
C GLN A 91 17.16 -13.03 -12.16
N ASN A 92 16.65 -13.85 -11.25
CA ASN A 92 16.67 -15.31 -11.39
C ASN A 92 15.55 -15.86 -12.28
N ASP A 93 14.56 -15.03 -12.63
CA ASP A 93 13.50 -15.43 -13.54
C ASP A 93 14.07 -15.82 -14.92
N PRO A 94 13.73 -17.00 -15.47
CA PRO A 94 14.33 -17.52 -16.70
C PRO A 94 13.92 -16.71 -17.94
N GLU A 95 12.86 -15.90 -17.86
CA GLU A 95 12.42 -15.09 -18.99
C GLU A 95 13.39 -13.93 -19.21
N GLN A 96 14.04 -13.96 -20.37
CA GLN A 96 15.04 -12.96 -20.75
C GLN A 96 14.38 -11.87 -21.59
N PHE A 97 14.47 -10.63 -21.14
CA PHE A 97 13.96 -9.48 -21.87
C PHE A 97 14.79 -8.22 -21.59
N GLU A 98 15.03 -7.40 -22.62
CA GLU A 98 15.95 -6.25 -22.64
C GLU A 98 15.73 -5.28 -21.46
N ALA A 99 14.47 -5.07 -21.06
CA ALA A 99 14.16 -4.18 -19.94
C ALA A 99 14.80 -4.63 -18.62
N LYS A 100 14.95 -5.95 -18.37
CA LYS A 100 15.67 -6.46 -17.18
C LYS A 100 17.13 -6.05 -17.19
N GLN A 101 17.79 -6.12 -18.34
CA GLN A 101 19.18 -5.69 -18.47
C GLN A 101 19.32 -4.18 -18.21
N LYS A 102 18.40 -3.36 -18.74
CA LYS A 102 18.37 -1.91 -18.49
C LYS A 102 18.18 -1.57 -17.01
N LEU A 103 17.31 -2.30 -16.32
CA LEU A 103 17.15 -2.18 -14.87
C LEU A 103 18.46 -2.47 -14.16
N MET A 104 19.13 -3.56 -14.51
CA MET A 104 20.41 -3.95 -13.91
C MET A 104 21.52 -2.93 -14.16
N ASP A 105 21.64 -2.43 -15.39
CA ASP A 105 22.63 -1.39 -15.72
C ASP A 105 22.35 -0.09 -14.98
N PHE A 106 21.08 0.27 -14.79
CA PHE A 106 20.71 1.42 -13.95
C PHE A 106 21.13 1.22 -12.50
N PHE A 107 20.78 0.08 -11.88
CA PHE A 107 21.14 -0.22 -10.50
C PHE A 107 22.66 -0.17 -10.29
N ILE A 108 23.42 -0.76 -11.22
CA ILE A 108 24.89 -0.75 -11.17
C ILE A 108 25.40 0.70 -11.27
N SER A 109 24.89 1.49 -12.22
CA SER A 109 25.28 2.90 -12.36
C SER A 109 24.97 3.71 -11.09
N CYS A 110 23.80 3.49 -10.47
CA CYS A 110 23.40 4.15 -9.24
C CYS A 110 24.35 3.82 -8.09
N ASN A 111 24.69 2.54 -7.93
CA ASN A 111 25.51 2.06 -6.83
C ASN A 111 26.98 2.51 -6.92
N THR A 112 27.36 3.21 -8.01
CA THR A 112 28.65 3.90 -8.09
C THR A 112 28.67 5.25 -7.35
N LEU A 113 27.50 5.86 -7.11
CA LEU A 113 27.37 7.22 -6.53
C LEU A 113 26.47 7.29 -5.30
N ARG A 114 25.54 6.36 -5.13
CA ARG A 114 24.54 6.33 -4.04
C ARG A 114 24.69 5.09 -3.18
N SER A 115 24.03 5.09 -2.02
CA SER A 115 24.00 3.90 -1.17
C SER A 115 23.23 2.77 -1.85
N VAL A 116 23.56 1.53 -1.49
CA VAL A 116 22.86 0.33 -2.00
C VAL A 116 21.34 0.42 -1.74
N GLU A 117 20.95 0.91 -0.57
CA GLU A 117 19.54 1.08 -0.20
C GLU A 117 18.84 2.10 -1.11
N ASP A 118 19.45 3.27 -1.33
CA ASP A 118 18.89 4.29 -2.22
C ASP A 118 18.73 3.72 -3.64
N CYS A 119 19.70 2.91 -4.11
CA CYS A 119 19.63 2.32 -5.43
C CYS A 119 18.54 1.27 -5.57
N TYR A 120 18.24 0.48 -4.54
CA TYR A 120 17.06 -0.40 -4.57
C TYR A 120 15.77 0.41 -4.70
N ARG A 121 15.65 1.50 -3.92
CA ARG A 121 14.47 2.38 -3.94
C ARG A 121 14.29 3.07 -5.29
N GLU A 122 15.35 3.69 -5.82
CA GLU A 122 15.29 4.37 -7.11
C GLU A 122 15.08 3.41 -8.27
N THR A 123 15.74 2.25 -8.26
CA THR A 123 15.54 1.22 -9.30
C THR A 123 14.11 0.72 -9.28
N PHE A 124 13.54 0.51 -8.09
CA PHE A 124 12.13 0.20 -7.95
C PHE A 124 11.26 1.30 -8.54
N GLU A 125 11.46 2.57 -8.16
CA GLU A 125 10.66 3.68 -8.65
C GLU A 125 10.63 3.83 -10.17
N PHE A 126 11.78 3.66 -10.84
CA PHE A 126 11.88 3.82 -12.29
C PHE A 126 11.45 2.59 -13.10
N PHE A 127 11.50 1.40 -12.50
CA PHE A 127 11.20 0.14 -13.17
C PHE A 127 10.06 -0.65 -12.51
N LYS A 128 9.16 0.02 -11.76
CA LYS A 128 7.98 -0.61 -11.10
C LYS A 128 7.24 -1.64 -11.98
N PRO A 129 6.99 -1.41 -13.28
CA PRO A 129 6.33 -2.39 -14.14
C PRO A 129 7.02 -3.76 -14.21
N LEU A 130 8.36 -3.80 -14.13
CA LEU A 130 9.12 -5.07 -14.10
C LEU A 130 8.91 -5.81 -12.78
N PHE A 131 8.75 -5.07 -11.69
CA PHE A 131 8.37 -5.64 -10.40
C PHE A 131 6.91 -6.13 -10.42
N GLY A 132 6.00 -5.41 -11.10
CA GLY A 132 4.63 -5.86 -11.37
C GLY A 132 4.59 -7.21 -12.11
N PHE A 133 5.45 -7.40 -13.12
CA PHE A 133 5.61 -8.69 -13.81
C PHE A 133 5.95 -9.83 -12.86
N ILE A 134 7.04 -9.70 -12.08
CA ILE A 134 7.46 -10.81 -11.22
C ILE A 134 6.46 -11.07 -10.09
N ILE A 135 5.82 -10.02 -9.56
CA ILE A 135 4.77 -10.14 -8.56
C ILE A 135 3.57 -10.91 -9.10
N THR A 136 3.08 -10.54 -10.29
CA THR A 136 1.88 -11.17 -10.86
C THR A 136 2.13 -12.62 -11.26
N LYS A 137 3.30 -12.91 -11.84
CA LYS A 137 3.76 -14.28 -12.10
C LYS A 137 3.80 -15.13 -10.83
N ASN A 138 4.31 -14.57 -9.72
CA ASN A 138 4.50 -15.34 -8.48
C ASN A 138 3.24 -15.48 -7.63
N LEU A 139 2.36 -14.48 -7.60
CA LEU A 139 1.20 -14.45 -6.68
C LEU A 139 -0.14 -14.63 -7.37
N VAL A 140 -0.29 -14.12 -8.59
CA VAL A 140 -1.57 -14.18 -9.29
C VAL A 140 -1.70 -15.48 -10.08
N GLU A 141 -0.69 -15.83 -10.88
CA GLU A 141 -0.71 -17.06 -11.69
C GLU A 141 -0.64 -18.33 -10.84
N SER A 142 0.00 -18.25 -9.67
CA SER A 142 0.10 -19.38 -8.72
C SER A 142 -1.17 -19.63 -7.91
N SER A 143 -2.24 -18.84 -8.11
CA SER A 143 -3.51 -18.94 -7.36
C SER A 143 -3.30 -18.96 -5.84
N SER A 144 -2.52 -18.01 -5.33
CA SER A 144 -2.09 -18.00 -3.92
C SER A 144 -3.26 -17.73 -2.95
N HIS A 145 -3.08 -18.04 -1.66
CA HIS A 145 -4.09 -17.69 -0.65
C HIS A 145 -4.25 -16.17 -0.53
N GLU A 146 -3.15 -15.44 -0.67
CA GLU A 146 -3.09 -13.98 -0.65
C GLU A 146 -3.93 -13.37 -1.78
N LEU A 147 -3.89 -13.98 -2.99
CA LEU A 147 -4.75 -13.54 -4.09
C LEU A 147 -6.23 -13.68 -3.73
N ARG A 148 -6.64 -14.77 -3.07
CA ARG A 148 -8.04 -14.98 -2.68
C ARG A 148 -8.50 -13.94 -1.67
N ASP A 149 -7.72 -13.70 -0.62
CA ASP A 149 -8.01 -12.66 0.37
C ASP A 149 -8.11 -11.26 -0.27
N PHE A 150 -7.21 -10.96 -1.20
CA PHE A 150 -7.19 -9.69 -1.93
C PHE A 150 -8.42 -9.52 -2.84
N LEU A 151 -8.79 -10.57 -3.58
CA LEU A 151 -9.99 -10.57 -4.43
C LEU A 151 -11.28 -10.49 -3.59
N ASP A 152 -11.34 -11.15 -2.44
CA ASP A 152 -12.47 -11.08 -1.51
C ASP A 152 -12.69 -9.65 -0.98
N VAL A 153 -11.61 -8.91 -0.70
CA VAL A 153 -11.68 -7.49 -0.32
C VAL A 153 -12.18 -6.64 -1.50
N LEU A 154 -11.66 -6.87 -2.70
CA LEU A 154 -12.12 -6.18 -3.92
C LEU A 154 -13.60 -6.46 -4.22
N ASP A 155 -14.06 -7.70 -4.07
CA ASP A 155 -15.45 -8.08 -4.30
C ASP A 155 -16.39 -7.37 -3.33
N ARG A 156 -16.03 -7.28 -2.04
CA ARG A 156 -16.78 -6.51 -1.03
C ARG A 156 -16.80 -5.02 -1.36
N PHE A 157 -15.65 -4.43 -1.70
CA PHE A 157 -15.56 -3.03 -2.10
C PHE A 157 -16.46 -2.72 -3.30
N VAL A 158 -16.46 -3.56 -4.33
CA VAL A 158 -17.33 -3.38 -5.51
C VAL A 158 -18.80 -3.53 -5.13
N ALA A 159 -19.15 -4.48 -4.27
CA ALA A 159 -20.52 -4.66 -3.78
C ALA A 159 -20.99 -3.43 -2.98
N ARG A 160 -20.19 -2.96 -2.01
CA ARG A 160 -20.48 -1.77 -1.21
C ARG A 160 -20.62 -0.52 -2.08
N SER A 161 -19.76 -0.36 -3.08
CA SER A 161 -19.83 0.77 -4.01
C SER A 161 -21.20 0.87 -4.70
N LYS A 162 -21.86 -0.26 -5.00
CA LYS A 162 -23.22 -0.25 -5.57
C LYS A 162 -24.25 0.30 -4.59
N GLU A 163 -24.13 -0.04 -3.31
CA GLU A 163 -25.00 0.48 -2.24
C GLU A 163 -24.85 1.99 -2.06
N ILE A 164 -23.62 2.51 -2.19
CA ILE A 164 -23.31 3.94 -2.06
C ILE A 164 -24.04 4.76 -3.15
N PHE A 165 -23.96 4.31 -4.41
CA PHE A 165 -24.52 5.08 -5.53
C PHE A 165 -26.00 4.82 -5.80
N ARG A 166 -26.63 3.83 -5.15
CA ARG A 166 -28.07 3.51 -5.18
C ARG A 166 -28.71 3.42 -6.59
N SER A 167 -27.89 3.30 -7.64
CA SER A 167 -28.30 3.12 -9.03
C SER A 167 -27.22 2.35 -9.76
N ASP A 168 -27.59 1.25 -10.42
CA ASP A 168 -26.70 0.45 -11.27
C ASP A 168 -26.18 1.23 -12.49
N SER A 169 -26.74 2.42 -12.77
CA SER A 169 -26.39 3.24 -13.93
C SER A 169 -25.16 4.12 -13.76
N HIS A 170 -24.55 4.21 -12.57
CA HIS A 170 -23.39 5.10 -12.40
C HIS A 170 -22.17 4.53 -13.17
N PRO A 171 -21.56 5.29 -14.11
CA PRO A 171 -20.48 4.78 -14.96
C PRO A 171 -19.27 4.21 -14.20
N ILE A 172 -19.04 4.68 -12.96
CA ILE A 172 -17.95 4.23 -12.10
C ILE A 172 -18.11 2.76 -11.71
N LEU A 173 -19.34 2.27 -11.55
CA LEU A 173 -19.61 0.87 -11.17
C LEU A 173 -19.19 -0.10 -12.27
N SER A 174 -19.52 0.21 -13.53
CA SER A 174 -19.06 -0.59 -14.67
C SER A 174 -17.54 -0.58 -14.79
N LYS A 175 -16.90 0.56 -14.53
CA LYS A 175 -15.44 0.70 -14.58
C LYS A 175 -14.77 -0.13 -13.48
N LEU A 176 -15.28 -0.08 -12.25
CA LEU A 176 -14.76 -0.87 -11.13
C LEU A 176 -14.90 -2.37 -11.38
N ALA A 177 -16.06 -2.84 -11.85
CA ALA A 177 -16.26 -4.23 -12.21
C ALA A 177 -15.28 -4.68 -13.30
N THR A 178 -15.09 -3.83 -14.33
CA THR A 178 -14.14 -4.09 -15.41
C THR A 178 -12.70 -4.17 -14.91
N TYR A 179 -12.28 -3.28 -14.01
CA TYR A 179 -10.93 -3.30 -13.43
C TYR A 179 -10.69 -4.55 -12.60
N LYS A 180 -11.68 -4.97 -11.81
CA LYS A 180 -11.63 -6.21 -11.04
C LYS A 180 -11.42 -7.43 -11.94
N GLU A 181 -12.22 -7.56 -13.01
CA GLU A 181 -12.07 -8.69 -13.94
C GLU A 181 -10.71 -8.64 -14.67
N LYS A 182 -10.24 -7.45 -15.04
CA LYS A 182 -8.92 -7.26 -15.66
C LYS A 182 -7.77 -7.66 -14.74
N PHE A 183 -7.88 -7.41 -13.45
CA PHE A 183 -6.85 -7.79 -12.47
C PHE A 183 -6.68 -9.31 -12.35
N ARG A 184 -7.74 -10.09 -12.61
CA ARG A 184 -7.68 -11.56 -12.67
C ARG A 184 -6.91 -12.09 -13.88
N THR A 185 -6.62 -11.23 -14.86
CA THR A 185 -5.87 -11.57 -16.08
C THR A 185 -4.60 -10.71 -16.21
N PRO A 186 -3.63 -10.86 -15.28
CA PRO A 186 -2.47 -9.95 -15.19
C PRO A 186 -1.51 -10.05 -16.37
N ALA A 187 -1.47 -11.21 -17.06
CA ALA A 187 -0.63 -11.45 -18.23
C ALA A 187 -0.94 -10.49 -19.40
N ILE A 188 -2.06 -9.77 -19.36
CA ILE A 188 -2.40 -8.71 -20.32
C ILE A 188 -1.60 -7.42 -20.06
N TYR A 189 -1.27 -7.15 -18.79
CA TYR A 189 -0.65 -5.88 -18.38
C TYR A 189 0.84 -6.02 -18.14
N PHE A 190 1.31 -7.17 -17.67
CA PHE A 190 2.71 -7.39 -17.38
C PHE A 190 3.22 -8.56 -18.20
N HIS A 191 3.32 -8.37 -19.51
CA HIS A 191 3.95 -9.34 -20.40
C HIS A 191 5.35 -8.86 -20.79
N SER A 192 6.34 -9.76 -20.84
CA SER A 192 7.73 -9.42 -21.18
C SER A 192 7.86 -8.66 -22.50
N GLY A 193 7.10 -9.08 -23.53
CA GLY A 193 7.04 -8.40 -24.83
C GLY A 193 6.59 -6.94 -24.76
N ASP A 194 5.61 -6.62 -23.90
CA ASP A 194 5.11 -5.26 -23.73
C ASP A 194 6.03 -4.43 -22.86
N LEU A 195 6.65 -5.02 -21.83
CA LEU A 195 7.71 -4.37 -21.06
C LEU A 195 8.94 -4.06 -21.93
N ASN A 196 9.34 -4.95 -22.83
CA ASN A 196 10.40 -4.65 -23.79
C ASN A 196 10.02 -3.49 -24.71
N ARG A 197 8.75 -3.40 -25.11
CA ARG A 197 8.28 -2.29 -25.95
C ARG A 197 8.28 -0.97 -25.19
N GLU A 198 7.78 -0.97 -23.96
CA GLU A 198 7.77 0.17 -23.04
C GLU A 198 9.17 0.78 -22.90
N TYR A 199 10.16 -0.07 -22.59
CA TYR A 199 11.53 0.38 -22.33
C TYR A 199 12.44 0.39 -23.57
N ARG A 200 11.94 0.09 -24.78
CA ARG A 200 12.77 -0.06 -25.99
C ARG A 200 13.57 1.20 -26.30
N ALA A 201 12.91 2.36 -26.29
CA ALA A 201 13.53 3.63 -26.65
C ALA A 201 14.41 4.21 -25.54
N LEU A 202 14.27 3.71 -24.30
CA LEU A 202 15.07 4.17 -23.17
C LEU A 202 16.52 3.71 -23.34
N ARG A 203 17.46 4.64 -23.24
CA ARG A 203 18.90 4.35 -23.18
C ARG A 203 19.36 4.42 -21.74
N VAL A 204 19.95 3.33 -21.26
CA VAL A 204 20.58 3.24 -19.95
C VAL A 204 22.06 2.94 -20.15
N TYR A 205 22.91 3.74 -19.52
CA TYR A 205 24.36 3.62 -19.59
C TYR A 205 24.88 3.17 -18.23
N ARG A 206 25.44 1.97 -18.15
CA ARG A 206 26.02 1.42 -16.92
C ARG A 206 27.04 2.36 -16.26
N GLU A 207 27.72 3.17 -17.06
CA GLU A 207 28.79 4.06 -16.62
C GLU A 207 28.30 5.43 -16.14
N SER A 208 27.01 5.78 -16.31
CA SER A 208 26.56 7.15 -16.04
C SER A 208 25.15 7.26 -15.45
N TYR A 209 25.11 7.33 -14.12
CA TYR A 209 23.89 7.54 -13.35
C TYR A 209 23.15 8.84 -13.70
N GLU A 210 23.85 9.98 -13.81
CA GLU A 210 23.23 11.28 -14.10
C GLU A 210 22.49 11.32 -15.44
N HIS A 211 23.05 10.70 -16.48
CA HIS A 211 22.37 10.58 -17.76
C HIS A 211 21.16 9.65 -17.66
N ASN A 212 21.27 8.56 -16.89
CA ASN A 212 20.18 7.62 -16.70
C ASN A 212 18.99 8.26 -15.99
N ILE A 213 19.21 9.02 -14.91
CA ILE A 213 18.14 9.74 -14.20
C ILE A 213 17.41 10.67 -15.15
N ARG A 214 18.13 11.46 -15.95
CA ARG A 214 17.50 12.37 -16.93
C ARG A 214 16.67 11.62 -17.97
N ASN A 215 17.20 10.52 -18.51
CA ASN A 215 16.50 9.70 -19.50
C ASN A 215 15.25 9.04 -18.91
N LEU A 216 15.36 8.53 -17.68
CA LEU A 216 14.27 7.86 -16.97
C LEU A 216 13.17 8.84 -16.59
N GLU A 217 13.52 10.02 -16.08
CA GLU A 217 12.57 11.11 -15.81
C GLU A 217 11.81 11.55 -17.07
N GLN A 218 12.52 11.68 -18.20
CA GLN A 218 11.89 12.00 -19.48
C GLN A 218 10.97 10.86 -19.97
N HIS A 219 11.41 9.61 -19.84
CA HIS A 219 10.63 8.44 -20.21
C HIS A 219 9.33 8.36 -19.39
N ARG A 220 9.41 8.48 -18.06
CA ARG A 220 8.23 8.51 -17.18
C ARG A 220 7.23 9.57 -17.63
N LYS A 221 7.69 10.83 -17.81
CA LYS A 221 6.82 11.96 -18.13
C LYS A 221 6.15 11.91 -19.51
N ARG A 222 6.81 11.30 -20.51
CA ARG A 222 6.38 11.41 -21.91
C ARG A 222 5.97 10.10 -22.55
N ASN A 223 6.58 9.00 -22.13
CA ASN A 223 6.55 7.75 -22.87
C ASN A 223 5.97 6.59 -22.06
N SER A 224 5.90 6.69 -20.73
CA SER A 224 5.47 5.55 -19.93
C SER A 224 3.96 5.37 -19.94
N THR A 225 3.53 4.15 -20.24
CA THR A 225 2.11 3.76 -20.22
C THR A 225 1.58 3.46 -18.82
N TYR A 226 2.46 3.36 -17.81
CA TYR A 226 2.12 2.97 -16.43
C TYR A 226 2.01 4.16 -15.46
N GLU A 227 2.14 5.40 -15.92
CA GLU A 227 1.96 6.57 -15.05
C GLU A 227 0.48 6.89 -14.79
N LEU A 228 -0.42 6.56 -15.72
CA LEU A 228 -1.86 6.86 -15.63
C LEU A 228 -2.72 5.73 -16.21
N GLY A 229 -4.03 5.81 -15.97
CA GLY A 229 -5.01 4.93 -16.60
C GLY A 229 -5.04 3.52 -16.01
N VAL A 230 -5.45 2.54 -16.83
CA VAL A 230 -5.72 1.17 -16.37
C VAL A 230 -4.42 0.47 -15.97
N GLN A 231 -3.36 0.64 -16.74
CA GLN A 231 -2.04 0.07 -16.49
C GLN A 231 -1.50 0.49 -15.13
N ARG A 232 -1.64 1.78 -14.80
CA ARG A 232 -1.28 2.31 -13.48
C ARG A 232 -2.09 1.64 -12.37
N THR A 233 -3.41 1.55 -12.53
CA THR A 233 -4.28 0.88 -11.54
C THR A 233 -3.90 -0.58 -11.33
N MET A 234 -3.63 -1.33 -12.41
CA MET A 234 -3.20 -2.72 -12.30
C MET A 234 -1.85 -2.84 -11.59
N LEU A 235 -0.91 -1.93 -11.87
CA LEU A 235 0.39 -1.89 -11.21
C LEU A 235 0.25 -1.62 -9.72
N ASP A 236 -0.51 -0.59 -9.33
CA ASP A 236 -0.76 -0.28 -7.92
C ASP A 236 -1.39 -1.47 -7.20
N TRP A 237 -2.40 -2.12 -7.79
CA TRP A 237 -3.05 -3.29 -7.19
C TRP A 237 -2.12 -4.50 -7.06
N SER A 238 -1.24 -4.73 -8.05
CA SER A 238 -0.22 -5.79 -7.94
C SER A 238 0.76 -5.50 -6.80
N LEU A 239 1.19 -4.25 -6.64
CA LEU A 239 2.06 -3.85 -5.54
C LEU A 239 1.37 -4.03 -4.17
N TYR A 240 0.08 -3.69 -4.06
CA TYR A 240 -0.68 -3.95 -2.84
C TYR A 240 -0.85 -5.43 -2.53
N LEU A 241 -1.11 -6.26 -3.53
CA LEU A 241 -1.18 -7.72 -3.35
C LEU A 241 0.13 -8.24 -2.76
N PHE A 242 1.26 -7.80 -3.31
CA PHE A 242 2.58 -8.17 -2.79
C PHE A 242 2.80 -7.68 -1.36
N GLN A 243 2.56 -6.38 -1.11
CA GLN A 243 2.75 -5.78 0.21
C GLN A 243 1.81 -6.36 1.26
N SER A 244 0.62 -6.83 0.88
CA SER A 244 -0.34 -7.39 1.84
C SER A 244 -0.14 -8.88 2.06
N SER A 245 0.85 -9.49 1.40
CA SER A 245 1.16 -10.91 1.55
C SER A 245 1.39 -11.29 3.00
N ASN A 246 0.66 -12.31 3.48
CA ASN A 246 0.68 -12.80 4.86
C ASN A 246 0.31 -11.77 5.95
N LYS A 247 -0.13 -10.56 5.60
CA LYS A 247 -0.52 -9.54 6.59
C LYS A 247 -1.94 -9.75 7.12
N PRO A 248 -2.25 -9.29 8.35
CA PRO A 248 -3.60 -9.39 8.89
C PRO A 248 -4.57 -8.46 8.15
N MET A 249 -5.88 -8.71 8.27
CA MET A 249 -6.90 -7.82 7.67
C MET A 249 -6.87 -6.41 8.27
N SER A 250 -6.43 -6.27 9.52
CA SER A 250 -6.11 -4.99 10.15
C SER A 250 -5.01 -4.19 9.45
N TYR A 251 -4.30 -4.77 8.47
CA TYR A 251 -3.43 -4.07 7.52
C TYR A 251 -4.14 -3.76 6.19
N PHE A 252 -4.88 -4.71 5.61
CA PHE A 252 -5.55 -4.53 4.30
C PHE A 252 -6.54 -3.37 4.30
N TYR A 253 -7.38 -3.27 5.32
CA TYR A 253 -8.42 -2.25 5.36
C TYR A 253 -7.91 -0.82 5.50
N PRO A 254 -7.00 -0.48 6.44
CA PRO A 254 -6.50 0.90 6.57
C PRO A 254 -5.52 1.33 5.47
N THR A 255 -5.06 0.39 4.63
CA THR A 255 -4.11 0.67 3.54
C THR A 255 -4.80 0.57 2.17
N PHE A 256 -5.00 -0.64 1.67
CA PHE A 256 -5.56 -0.91 0.35
C PHE A 256 -7.02 -0.46 0.23
N THR A 257 -7.88 -0.82 1.20
CA THR A 257 -9.31 -0.48 1.11
C THR A 257 -9.54 1.02 1.19
N VAL A 258 -8.80 1.73 2.05
CA VAL A 258 -8.80 3.20 2.07
C VAL A 258 -8.42 3.78 0.71
N HIS A 259 -7.42 3.23 0.02
CA HIS A 259 -7.04 3.72 -1.31
C HIS A 259 -8.09 3.44 -2.39
N LEU A 260 -8.77 2.30 -2.33
CA LEU A 260 -9.90 2.02 -3.21
C LEU A 260 -10.99 3.08 -3.06
N TYR A 261 -11.39 3.38 -1.82
CA TYR A 261 -12.38 4.41 -1.54
C TYR A 261 -11.90 5.81 -1.89
N MET A 262 -10.64 6.13 -1.64
CA MET A 262 -10.08 7.42 -2.05
C MET A 262 -10.13 7.59 -3.56
N THR A 263 -9.80 6.55 -4.34
CA THR A 263 -9.89 6.59 -5.80
C THR A 263 -11.34 6.80 -6.28
N LEU A 264 -12.29 6.12 -5.64
CA LEU A 264 -13.72 6.23 -5.93
C LEU A 264 -14.26 7.63 -5.61
N PHE A 265 -14.02 8.12 -4.40
CA PHE A 265 -14.50 9.43 -3.95
C PHE A 265 -13.76 10.57 -4.64
N ASN A 266 -12.47 10.44 -4.93
CA ASN A 266 -11.75 11.42 -5.72
C ASN A 266 -12.34 11.58 -7.13
N SER A 267 -12.80 10.49 -7.74
CA SER A 267 -13.45 10.54 -9.06
C SER A 267 -14.86 11.12 -9.02
N THR A 268 -15.59 10.92 -7.92
CA THR A 268 -17.03 11.26 -7.84
C THR A 268 -17.30 12.58 -7.14
N GLU A 269 -16.57 12.93 -6.08
CA GLU A 269 -16.69 14.21 -5.38
C GLU A 269 -16.22 15.37 -6.26
N ARG A 270 -15.19 15.16 -7.10
CA ARG A 270 -14.76 16.15 -8.11
C ARG A 270 -15.80 16.44 -9.19
N GLN A 271 -16.78 15.55 -9.37
CA GLN A 271 -17.86 15.70 -10.36
C GLN A 271 -19.12 16.31 -9.75
N ARG A 272 -19.18 16.50 -8.43
CA ARG A 272 -20.35 17.07 -7.74
C ARG A 272 -20.45 18.58 -7.93
N ASP A 273 -21.68 19.08 -7.85
CA ASP A 273 -21.97 20.50 -7.78
C ASP A 273 -21.31 21.12 -6.53
N PHE A 274 -20.49 22.14 -6.74
CA PHE A 274 -19.73 22.86 -5.71
C PHE A 274 -20.62 23.42 -4.59
N THR A 275 -21.90 23.66 -4.85
CA THR A 275 -22.84 24.24 -3.87
C THR A 275 -23.11 23.27 -2.71
N ARG A 276 -23.37 21.99 -2.99
CA ARG A 276 -23.57 20.95 -1.95
C ARG A 276 -22.27 20.60 -1.23
N PHE A 277 -21.15 20.67 -1.94
CA PHE A 277 -19.84 20.46 -1.34
C PHE A 277 -19.53 21.49 -0.25
N ARG A 278 -19.93 22.75 -0.47
CA ARG A 278 -19.78 23.82 0.53
C ARG A 278 -20.58 23.56 1.81
N GLU A 279 -21.81 23.05 1.69
CA GLU A 279 -22.64 22.69 2.85
C GLU A 279 -22.00 21.57 3.69
N GLU A 280 -21.47 20.51 3.04
CA GLU A 280 -20.75 19.43 3.73
C GLU A 280 -19.51 19.97 4.47
N VAL A 281 -18.73 20.85 3.84
CA VAL A 281 -17.53 21.46 4.42
C VAL A 281 -17.85 22.40 5.59
N GLU A 282 -18.88 23.24 5.45
CA GLU A 282 -19.33 24.15 6.50
C GLU A 282 -19.82 23.36 7.73
N CYS A 283 -20.48 22.21 7.52
CA CYS A 283 -20.88 21.36 8.63
C CYS A 283 -19.69 20.68 9.33
N LEU A 284 -18.67 20.25 8.58
CA LEU A 284 -17.47 19.62 9.14
C LEU A 284 -16.61 20.59 9.97
N LYS A 285 -16.88 21.90 9.95
CA LYS A 285 -16.11 22.93 10.68
C LYS A 285 -14.60 22.77 10.45
N LEU A 286 -14.19 22.48 9.21
CA LEU A 286 -12.78 22.35 8.86
C LEU A 286 -12.02 23.64 9.22
N PRO A 287 -10.74 23.56 9.63
CA PRO A 287 -9.98 24.73 10.03
C PRO A 287 -9.95 25.81 8.95
N GLN A 288 -9.81 27.08 9.36
CA GLN A 288 -9.80 28.21 8.44
C GLN A 288 -8.74 28.09 7.32
N PHE A 289 -7.56 27.50 7.58
CA PHE A 289 -6.54 27.32 6.54
C PHE A 289 -6.93 26.26 5.48
N VAL A 290 -7.65 25.21 5.88
CA VAL A 290 -8.27 24.25 4.94
C VAL A 290 -9.35 24.98 4.14
N ASN A 291 -10.04 25.93 4.77
CA ASN A 291 -11.03 26.77 4.12
C ASN A 291 -10.50 27.80 3.11
N VAL A 292 -9.18 27.98 3.00
CA VAL A 292 -8.60 28.87 1.98
C VAL A 292 -8.31 28.12 0.68
N LEU A 293 -8.14 26.79 0.73
CA LEU A 293 -7.76 25.97 -0.44
C LEU A 293 -8.84 24.93 -0.73
N ASP A 294 -9.59 25.10 -1.82
CA ASP A 294 -10.66 24.19 -2.21
C ASP A 294 -10.19 22.76 -2.42
N GLU A 295 -8.96 22.57 -2.92
CA GLU A 295 -8.33 21.26 -3.07
C GLU A 295 -8.11 20.58 -1.71
N ALA A 296 -7.68 21.32 -0.68
CA ALA A 296 -7.46 20.76 0.65
C ALA A 296 -8.79 20.35 1.32
N ARG A 297 -9.87 21.11 1.11
CA ARG A 297 -11.22 20.73 1.55
C ARG A 297 -11.67 19.44 0.89
N MET A 298 -11.48 19.34 -0.42
CA MET A 298 -11.93 18.21 -1.20
C MET A 298 -11.22 16.94 -0.78
N LEU A 299 -9.89 17.01 -0.63
CA LEU A 299 -9.10 15.92 -0.10
C LEU A 299 -9.57 15.54 1.31
N ALA A 300 -9.80 16.51 2.21
CA ALA A 300 -10.31 16.23 3.55
C ALA A 300 -11.61 15.41 3.55
N VAL A 301 -12.59 15.80 2.73
CA VAL A 301 -13.85 15.07 2.58
C VAL A 301 -13.62 13.67 2.01
N ILE A 302 -12.78 13.54 0.98
CA ILE A 302 -12.42 12.24 0.38
C ILE A 302 -11.80 11.31 1.41
N TYR A 303 -10.83 11.79 2.19
CA TYR A 303 -10.17 10.99 3.24
C TYR A 303 -11.14 10.57 4.34
N LEU A 304 -11.99 11.48 4.83
CA LEU A 304 -12.98 11.18 5.87
C LEU A 304 -14.00 10.14 5.41
N LYS A 305 -14.54 10.29 4.19
CA LYS A 305 -15.44 9.29 3.58
C LYS A 305 -14.71 7.94 3.45
N SER A 306 -13.50 7.95 2.92
CA SER A 306 -12.71 6.73 2.71
C SER A 306 -12.43 5.98 4.01
N PHE A 307 -12.11 6.71 5.09
CA PHE A 307 -11.96 6.13 6.43
C PHE A 307 -13.24 5.47 6.92
N ARG A 308 -14.37 6.20 6.89
CA ARG A 308 -15.64 5.70 7.42
C ARG A 308 -16.05 4.40 6.73
N TYR A 309 -15.94 4.35 5.40
CA TYR A 309 -16.26 3.13 4.65
C TYR A 309 -15.25 2.01 4.89
N ALA A 310 -13.94 2.30 4.94
CA ALA A 310 -12.94 1.27 5.21
C ALA A 310 -13.06 0.69 6.64
N TRP A 311 -13.35 1.52 7.65
CA TRP A 311 -13.61 1.06 9.02
C TRP A 311 -14.89 0.23 9.10
N HIS A 312 -15.95 0.67 8.41
CA HIS A 312 -17.21 -0.05 8.36
C HIS A 312 -17.03 -1.43 7.72
N ASP A 313 -16.38 -1.51 6.56
CA ASP A 313 -16.14 -2.79 5.90
C ASP A 313 -15.23 -3.72 6.71
N TYR A 314 -14.24 -3.17 7.44
CA TYR A 314 -13.43 -3.97 8.34
C TYR A 314 -14.25 -4.53 9.51
N SER A 315 -15.09 -3.69 10.10
CA SER A 315 -15.98 -4.08 11.20
C SER A 315 -16.98 -5.15 10.76
N ASP A 316 -17.56 -5.00 9.57
CA ASP A 316 -18.44 -5.99 8.95
C ASP A 316 -17.69 -7.29 8.62
N TRP A 317 -16.44 -7.20 8.15
CA TRP A 317 -15.61 -8.38 7.92
C TRP A 317 -15.44 -9.22 9.19
N ILE A 318 -15.12 -8.60 10.33
CA ILE A 318 -14.92 -9.29 11.62
C ILE A 318 -16.15 -10.11 12.00
N ILE A 319 -17.36 -9.56 11.82
CA ILE A 319 -18.61 -10.21 12.25
C ILE A 319 -19.25 -11.10 11.18
N SER A 320 -18.85 -10.96 9.91
CA SER A 320 -19.51 -11.65 8.78
C SER A 320 -19.40 -13.18 8.81
N ARG A 321 -18.36 -13.74 9.44
CA ARG A 321 -18.15 -15.20 9.57
C ARG A 321 -17.52 -15.53 10.91
N THR A 322 -17.88 -16.70 11.46
CA THR A 322 -17.26 -17.22 12.70
C THR A 322 -15.74 -17.35 12.58
N THR A 323 -15.27 -17.83 11.42
CA THR A 323 -13.84 -17.97 11.15
C THR A 323 -13.09 -16.63 11.14
N HIS A 324 -13.70 -15.54 10.65
CA HIS A 324 -13.07 -14.22 10.70
C HIS A 324 -12.91 -13.73 12.14
N ARG A 325 -13.94 -13.96 12.97
CA ARG A 325 -13.89 -13.64 14.41
C ARG A 325 -12.81 -14.44 15.12
N GLU A 326 -12.71 -15.74 14.84
CA GLU A 326 -11.67 -16.61 15.42
C GLU A 326 -10.26 -16.18 15.00
N ILE A 327 -10.07 -15.77 13.74
CA ILE A 327 -8.80 -15.18 13.27
C ILE A 327 -8.52 -13.88 14.04
N TYR A 328 -9.48 -12.96 14.09
CA TYR A 328 -9.36 -11.68 14.78
C TYR A 328 -8.99 -11.84 16.26
N ASP A 329 -9.67 -12.73 16.98
CA ASP A 329 -9.42 -13.00 18.40
C ASP A 329 -8.05 -13.67 18.63
N HIS A 330 -7.64 -14.54 17.70
CA HIS A 330 -6.34 -15.19 17.78
C HIS A 330 -5.19 -14.20 17.52
N GLU A 331 -5.34 -13.31 16.55
CA GLU A 331 -4.40 -12.20 16.29
C GLU A 331 -4.30 -11.27 17.51
N ASP A 332 -5.43 -10.86 18.11
CA ASP A 332 -5.44 -10.02 19.32
C ASP A 332 -4.70 -10.68 20.49
N THR A 333 -4.79 -12.00 20.63
CA THR A 333 -4.04 -12.75 21.64
C THR A 333 -2.52 -12.64 21.45
N ILE A 334 -2.05 -12.65 20.19
CA ILE A 334 -0.62 -12.49 19.85
C ILE A 334 -0.20 -11.04 20.11
N LEU A 335 -0.97 -10.07 19.60
CA LEU A 335 -0.68 -8.63 19.66
C LEU A 335 -0.64 -8.09 21.09
N LYS A 336 -1.37 -8.71 22.03
CA LYS A 336 -1.38 -8.32 23.43
C LYS A 336 0.03 -8.29 24.06
N LYS A 337 0.94 -9.15 23.60
CA LYS A 337 2.35 -9.18 24.04
C LYS A 337 3.11 -7.89 23.72
N TYR A 338 2.63 -7.14 22.74
CA TYR A 338 3.21 -5.88 22.27
C TYR A 338 2.39 -4.66 22.72
N HIS A 339 1.43 -4.84 23.64
CA HIS A 339 0.45 -3.81 24.01
C HIS A 339 -0.37 -3.28 22.82
N LEU A 340 -0.58 -4.12 21.81
CA LEU A 340 -1.38 -3.83 20.63
C LEU A 340 -2.62 -4.72 20.57
N ASN A 341 -3.54 -4.34 19.70
CA ASN A 341 -4.64 -5.15 19.20
C ASN A 341 -4.91 -4.76 17.74
N ASN A 342 -5.76 -5.50 17.07
CA ASN A 342 -6.09 -5.29 15.67
C ASN A 342 -6.68 -3.91 15.38
N LYS A 343 -7.45 -3.32 16.32
CA LYS A 343 -7.98 -1.96 16.17
C LYS A 343 -6.87 -0.91 16.25
N ARG A 344 -5.93 -1.04 17.19
CA ARG A 344 -4.76 -0.18 17.30
C ARG A 344 -3.89 -0.26 16.04
N LEU A 345 -3.70 -1.46 15.49
CA LEU A 345 -3.01 -1.62 14.20
C LEU A 345 -3.73 -0.85 13.10
N PHE A 346 -5.05 -1.04 12.97
CA PHE A 346 -5.86 -0.32 11.98
C PHE A 346 -5.67 1.18 12.07
N PHE A 347 -5.93 1.76 13.25
CA PHE A 347 -5.93 3.21 13.42
C PHE A 347 -4.53 3.80 13.23
N THR A 348 -3.49 3.12 13.73
CA THR A 348 -2.10 3.56 13.55
C THR A 348 -1.71 3.59 12.08
N LEU A 349 -1.97 2.50 11.34
CA LEU A 349 -1.64 2.42 9.91
C LEU A 349 -2.44 3.43 9.09
N TYR A 350 -3.73 3.61 9.39
CA TYR A 350 -4.54 4.62 8.73
C TYR A 350 -3.97 6.02 8.97
N ALA A 351 -3.60 6.33 10.21
CA ALA A 351 -3.09 7.64 10.59
C ALA A 351 -1.71 7.95 9.98
N GLN A 352 -0.87 6.93 9.79
CA GLN A 352 0.44 7.08 9.16
C GLN A 352 0.36 7.61 7.71
N ASN A 353 -0.77 7.43 7.03
CA ASN A 353 -1.03 8.07 5.73
C ASN A 353 -0.94 9.60 5.78
N PHE A 354 -1.13 10.20 6.96
CA PHE A 354 -1.19 11.65 7.11
C PHE A 354 0.13 12.27 7.56
N CYS A 355 1.16 11.47 7.81
CA CYS A 355 2.44 11.96 8.33
C CYS A 355 3.16 12.93 7.37
N GLU A 356 2.88 12.85 6.07
CA GLU A 356 3.47 13.72 5.05
C GLU A 356 2.73 15.06 4.91
N PHE A 357 1.51 15.19 5.44
CA PHE A 357 0.66 16.38 5.28
C PHE A 357 0.85 17.45 6.36
N GLY A 358 1.72 17.18 7.33
CA GLY A 358 2.00 18.07 8.46
C GLY A 358 0.93 18.06 9.56
N LYS A 359 1.36 18.40 10.77
CA LYS A 359 0.57 18.24 12.02
C LYS A 359 -0.81 18.87 11.98
N ASN A 360 -0.92 20.13 11.55
CA ASN A 360 -2.17 20.88 11.63
C ASN A 360 -3.28 20.28 10.75
N LEU A 361 -2.93 19.90 9.52
CA LEU A 361 -3.89 19.28 8.59
C LEU A 361 -4.27 17.87 9.07
N ALA A 362 -3.28 17.07 9.46
CA ALA A 362 -3.49 15.71 9.94
C ALA A 362 -4.36 15.65 11.21
N GLU A 363 -4.07 16.46 12.25
CA GLU A 363 -4.87 16.51 13.48
C GLU A 363 -6.33 16.90 13.24
N SER A 364 -6.57 17.76 12.25
CA SER A 364 -7.92 18.18 11.89
C SER A 364 -8.72 17.01 11.28
N LEU A 365 -8.07 16.21 10.42
CA LEU A 365 -8.66 15.00 9.86
C LEU A 365 -8.83 13.91 10.92
N PHE A 366 -7.87 13.76 11.84
CA PHE A 366 -7.98 12.83 12.96
C PHE A 366 -9.11 13.23 13.89
N TYR A 367 -9.28 14.51 14.19
CA TYR A 367 -10.36 14.99 15.02
C TYR A 367 -11.74 14.63 14.44
N LEU A 368 -11.95 14.89 13.15
CA LEU A 368 -13.23 14.64 12.49
C LEU A 368 -13.49 13.16 12.17
N GLY A 369 -12.45 12.39 11.86
CA GLY A 369 -12.56 10.98 11.51
C GLY A 369 -12.41 10.06 12.71
N LEU A 370 -11.25 10.11 13.36
CA LEU A 370 -10.83 9.14 14.37
C LEU A 370 -11.36 9.48 15.76
N LYS A 371 -11.20 10.73 16.23
CA LYS A 371 -11.59 11.13 17.59
C LYS A 371 -13.12 11.15 17.80
N GLN A 372 -13.92 11.04 16.74
CA GLN A 372 -15.38 10.83 16.79
C GLN A 372 -15.78 9.35 16.76
N ASN A 373 -14.85 8.44 16.47
CA ASN A 373 -15.11 7.01 16.38
C ASN A 373 -14.97 6.37 17.78
N GLU A 374 -16.04 5.73 18.27
CA GLU A 374 -16.06 5.12 19.61
C GLU A 374 -14.98 4.04 19.79
N ASP A 375 -14.74 3.24 18.76
CA ASP A 375 -13.71 2.19 18.80
C ASP A 375 -12.30 2.77 18.89
N PHE A 376 -12.04 3.92 18.26
CA PHE A 376 -10.79 4.65 18.41
C PHE A 376 -10.62 5.16 19.85
N ILE A 377 -11.65 5.84 20.39
CA ILE A 377 -11.66 6.37 21.75
C ILE A 377 -11.37 5.25 22.75
N ASN A 378 -12.06 4.12 22.61
CA ASN A 378 -11.89 2.95 23.47
C ASN A 378 -10.50 2.30 23.30
N SER A 379 -9.98 2.25 22.08
CA SER A 379 -8.67 1.64 21.80
C SER A 379 -7.50 2.41 22.42
N TYR A 380 -7.58 3.74 22.49
CA TYR A 380 -6.53 4.60 23.06
C TYR A 380 -6.89 5.18 24.44
N SER A 381 -8.04 4.77 25.00
CA SER A 381 -8.57 5.22 26.29
C SER A 381 -8.72 6.74 26.38
N CYS A 382 -9.11 7.42 25.30
CA CYS A 382 -9.29 8.87 25.31
C CYS A 382 -10.47 9.27 26.18
N GLY A 383 -10.30 10.29 27.03
CA GLY A 383 -11.42 10.85 27.79
C GLY A 383 -12.49 11.43 26.86
N HIS A 384 -13.76 11.09 27.11
CA HIS A 384 -14.90 11.55 26.30
C HIS A 384 -14.96 13.09 26.27
N GLN A 385 -14.72 13.69 25.10
CA GLN A 385 -15.12 15.06 24.79
C GLN A 385 -15.63 15.12 23.35
N THR A 386 -16.91 14.84 23.12
CA THR A 386 -17.54 15.13 21.83
C THR A 386 -18.98 15.60 22.01
N GLN A 387 -19.23 16.85 21.63
CA GLN A 387 -20.50 17.22 21.03
C GLN A 387 -20.58 16.45 19.70
N SER A 388 -21.57 15.58 19.50
CA SER A 388 -21.73 14.88 18.24
C SER A 388 -22.11 15.85 17.13
N SER A 389 -21.26 16.05 16.12
CA SER A 389 -21.67 16.64 14.85
C SER A 389 -21.93 15.50 13.86
N SER A 390 -23.20 15.26 13.51
CA SER A 390 -23.62 14.20 12.59
C SER A 390 -23.39 14.56 11.11
N CYS A 391 -22.18 14.99 10.75
CA CYS A 391 -21.89 15.42 9.39
C CYS A 391 -20.98 14.48 8.62
N VAL A 392 -21.47 14.18 7.41
CA VAL A 392 -21.01 13.25 6.35
C VAL A 392 -21.25 11.76 6.60
#